data_AF-A0A5P8AVN1-F1
#
_entry.id   AF-A0A5P8AVN1-F1
#
_cell.length_a   1.000
_cell.length_b   1.000
_cell.length_c   1.000
_cell.angle_alpha   90.00
_cell.angle_beta   90.00
_cell.angle_gamma   90.00
#
_symmetry.space_group_name_H-M   'P 1'
#
loop_
_entity.id
_entity.type
_entity.pdbx_description
1 polymer ?
#
loop_
_entity_poly.entity_id
_entity_poly.type
_entity_poly.pdbx_seq_one_letter_code
_entity_poly.pdbx_strand_id
1 'polypeptide(L)'
;MKKIGEIKLYKPGEVSQILEQKFNYKIHPQNVCRKATILNAYVTYNDMNYVSENIISHFTTDLKKKETKSDIKLIVQKKLEKIKKNIKIYEKKHKIPPTTAIKRIKTQNINTTTIIKAIIQLTEEIDNIKKQTQEDMKKTREQIQEEIQDKNEEIIKLKKQINKIEKQAQEEIQDKNEEIIKLKKQIQKILQQTQENVTLKEIS
;
A
#
# COMPACT_ATOMS: atom_id res chain seq x y z
N MET A 1 31.05 -1.06 -23.48
CA MET A 1 29.91 -1.97 -23.32
C MET A 1 29.60 -2.15 -21.83
N LYS A 2 28.32 -2.07 -21.45
CA LYS A 2 27.84 -2.37 -20.09
C LYS A 2 26.92 -3.59 -20.13
N LYS A 3 27.10 -4.54 -19.21
CA LYS A 3 26.30 -5.75 -19.09
C LYS A 3 25.46 -5.69 -17.82
N ILE A 4 24.14 -5.84 -17.95
CA ILE A 4 23.15 -5.83 -16.85
C ILE A 4 22.37 -7.14 -16.94
N GLY A 5 22.75 -8.13 -16.15
CA GLY A 5 22.28 -9.51 -16.34
C GLY A 5 22.62 -10.01 -17.75
N GLU A 6 21.60 -10.30 -18.54
CA GLU A 6 21.72 -10.72 -19.95
C GLU A 6 21.72 -9.54 -20.95
N ILE A 7 21.35 -8.34 -20.50
CA ILE A 7 21.24 -7.16 -21.38
C ILE A 7 22.62 -6.56 -21.61
N LYS A 8 22.98 -6.38 -22.88
CA LYS A 8 24.15 -5.59 -23.28
C LYS A 8 23.72 -4.21 -23.78
N LEU A 9 24.37 -3.20 -23.21
CA LEU A 9 24.17 -1.78 -23.48
C LEU A 9 25.46 -1.18 -24.07
N TYR A 10 25.29 -0.34 -25.08
CA TYR A 10 26.38 0.26 -25.86
C TYR A 10 26.21 1.77 -25.95
N LYS A 11 27.33 2.49 -25.91
CA LYS A 11 27.34 3.92 -26.23
C LYS A 11 27.16 4.11 -27.74
N PRO A 12 26.63 5.26 -28.21
CA PRO A 12 26.42 5.50 -29.64
C PRO A 12 27.66 5.29 -30.53
N GLY A 13 28.86 5.63 -30.03
CA GLY A 13 30.12 5.35 -30.75
C GLY A 13 30.41 3.86 -30.92
N GLU A 14 30.09 3.04 -29.92
CA GLU A 14 30.24 1.58 -29.98
C GLU A 14 29.20 0.96 -30.92
N VAL A 15 27.97 1.50 -30.94
CA VAL A 15 26.91 1.07 -31.86
C VAL A 15 27.33 1.27 -33.32
N SER A 16 28.01 2.38 -33.62
CA SER A 16 28.57 2.67 -34.94
C SER A 16 29.50 1.56 -35.43
N GLN A 17 30.40 1.09 -34.56
CA GLN A 17 31.33 0.01 -34.84
C GLN A 17 30.60 -1.33 -35.02
N ILE A 18 29.60 -1.61 -34.19
CA ILE A 18 28.79 -2.84 -34.31
C ILE A 18 28.03 -2.89 -35.63
N LEU A 19 27.48 -1.75 -36.07
CA LEU A 19 26.78 -1.64 -37.35
C LEU A 19 27.70 -1.93 -38.54
N GLU A 20 28.93 -1.41 -38.50
CA GLU A 20 29.92 -1.67 -39.54
C GLU A 20 30.38 -3.14 -39.52
N GLN A 21 30.75 -3.68 -38.35
CA GLN A 21 31.32 -5.03 -38.22
C GLN A 21 30.29 -6.16 -38.43
N LYS A 22 29.08 -6.03 -37.88
CA LYS A 22 28.08 -7.11 -37.89
C LYS A 22 27.05 -6.99 -39.01
N PHE A 23 26.81 -5.78 -39.51
CA PHE A 23 25.74 -5.51 -40.47
C PHE A 23 26.24 -4.87 -41.77
N ASN A 24 27.56 -4.70 -41.94
CA ASN A 24 28.17 -4.02 -43.08
C ASN A 24 27.54 -2.63 -43.35
N TYR A 25 27.12 -1.94 -42.28
CA TYR A 25 26.43 -0.66 -42.35
C TYR A 25 27.28 0.46 -41.77
N LYS A 26 27.95 1.19 -42.66
CA LYS A 26 28.80 2.32 -42.28
C LYS A 26 27.94 3.54 -41.96
N ILE A 27 28.01 3.98 -40.72
CA ILE A 27 27.30 5.17 -40.22
C ILE A 27 28.23 5.96 -39.31
N HIS A 28 28.12 7.28 -39.32
CA HIS A 28 28.85 8.12 -38.40
C HIS A 28 28.16 8.13 -37.02
N PRO A 29 28.89 8.17 -35.88
CA PRO A 29 28.28 8.18 -34.54
C PRO A 29 27.21 9.26 -34.33
N GLN A 30 27.37 10.44 -34.92
CA GLN A 30 26.35 11.50 -34.87
C GLN A 30 25.02 11.08 -35.53
N ASN A 31 25.09 10.32 -36.62
CA ASN A 31 23.90 9.82 -37.32
C ASN A 31 23.25 8.66 -36.56
N VAL A 32 24.05 7.87 -35.82
CA VAL A 32 23.52 6.89 -34.84
C VAL A 32 22.70 7.61 -33.77
N CYS A 33 23.24 8.69 -33.19
CA CYS A 33 22.50 9.48 -32.19
C CYS A 33 21.17 10.01 -32.74
N ARG A 34 21.17 10.55 -33.96
CA ARG A 34 19.95 11.03 -34.63
C ARG A 34 18.93 9.91 -34.83
N LYS A 35 19.35 8.76 -35.36
CA LYS A 35 18.46 7.59 -35.53
C LYS A 35 17.92 7.08 -34.19
N ALA A 36 18.76 7.04 -33.15
CA ALA A 36 18.34 6.65 -31.82
C ALA A 36 17.24 7.58 -31.28
N THR A 37 17.39 8.89 -31.45
CA THR A 37 16.37 9.87 -31.05
C THR A 37 15.07 9.68 -31.84
N ILE A 38 15.15 9.52 -33.16
CA ILE A 38 13.97 9.32 -34.03
C ILE A 38 13.17 8.09 -33.62
N LEU A 39 13.86 7.00 -33.29
CA LEU A 39 13.27 5.73 -32.88
C LEU A 39 12.95 5.65 -31.38
N ASN A 40 13.27 6.69 -30.60
CA ASN A 40 13.22 6.68 -29.14
C ASN A 40 13.96 5.46 -28.53
N ALA A 41 15.13 5.15 -29.09
CA ALA A 41 15.89 3.92 -28.87
C ALA A 41 16.72 3.92 -27.56
N TYR A 42 16.72 5.00 -26.80
CA TYR A 42 17.60 5.14 -25.64
C TYR A 42 17.08 4.41 -24.40
N VAL A 43 18.03 3.85 -23.66
CA VAL A 43 17.85 3.31 -22.31
C VAL A 43 18.78 4.09 -21.40
N THR A 44 18.22 4.76 -20.40
CA THR A 44 19.01 5.43 -19.36
C THR A 44 19.39 4.43 -18.27
N TYR A 45 20.66 4.37 -17.91
CA TYR A 45 21.20 3.56 -16.83
C TYR A 45 22.39 4.28 -16.19
N ASN A 46 22.41 4.42 -14.87
CA ASN A 46 23.40 5.24 -14.13
C ASN A 46 23.59 6.63 -14.78
N ASP A 47 22.48 7.32 -15.03
CA ASP A 47 22.42 8.67 -15.61
C ASP A 47 23.08 8.85 -17.00
N MET A 48 23.39 7.74 -17.67
CA MET A 48 23.91 7.73 -19.02
C MET A 48 22.94 7.05 -19.99
N ASN A 49 22.87 7.58 -21.22
CA ASN A 49 22.05 7.03 -22.28
C ASN A 49 22.82 5.98 -23.09
N TYR A 50 22.20 4.82 -23.24
CA TYR A 50 22.72 3.69 -23.99
C TYR A 50 21.72 3.19 -25.04
N VAL A 51 22.21 2.39 -25.98
CA VAL A 51 21.41 1.61 -26.92
C VAL A 51 21.62 0.13 -26.62
N SER A 52 20.54 -0.66 -26.60
CA SER A 52 20.65 -2.10 -26.35
C SER A 52 21.03 -2.87 -27.62
N GLU A 53 21.81 -3.94 -27.47
CA GLU A 53 22.17 -4.85 -28.58
C GLU A 53 20.94 -5.26 -29.41
N ASN A 54 19.83 -5.55 -28.73
CA ASN A 54 18.60 -6.11 -29.31
C ASN A 54 17.87 -5.19 -30.29
N ILE A 55 18.25 -3.91 -30.35
CA ILE A 55 17.64 -2.91 -31.21
C ILE A 55 18.64 -2.31 -32.22
N ILE A 56 19.94 -2.67 -32.16
CA ILE A 56 20.96 -2.10 -33.05
C ILE A 56 20.65 -2.41 -34.52
N SER A 57 20.22 -3.64 -34.85
CA SER A 57 19.92 -4.03 -36.23
C SER A 57 18.89 -3.12 -36.90
N HIS A 58 17.94 -2.59 -36.14
CA HIS A 58 16.89 -1.68 -36.63
C HIS A 58 17.41 -0.31 -37.07
N PHE A 59 18.66 0.02 -36.79
CA PHE A 59 19.30 1.25 -37.24
C PHE A 59 19.74 1.16 -38.70
N THR A 60 19.82 -0.04 -39.27
CA THR A 60 20.11 -0.26 -40.70
C THR A 60 18.92 0.11 -41.59
N THR A 61 17.70 0.13 -41.03
CA THR A 61 16.49 0.41 -41.78
C THR A 61 16.45 1.85 -42.30
N ASP A 62 15.97 2.02 -43.54
CA ASP A 62 15.68 3.34 -44.08
C ASP A 62 14.42 3.92 -43.42
N LEU A 63 14.57 5.12 -42.84
CA LEU A 63 13.51 5.82 -42.11
C LEU A 63 12.86 6.95 -42.92
N LYS A 64 13.17 7.06 -44.23
CA LYS A 64 12.57 8.06 -45.13
C LYS A 64 11.07 7.84 -45.32
N LYS A 65 10.62 6.58 -45.40
CA LYS A 65 9.20 6.22 -45.54
C LYS A 65 8.49 6.27 -44.18
N LYS A 66 7.36 6.98 -44.12
CA LYS A 66 6.60 7.22 -42.88
C LYS A 66 6.09 5.92 -42.24
N GLU A 67 5.58 4.99 -43.04
CA GLU A 67 5.08 3.68 -42.59
C GLU A 67 6.19 2.85 -41.96
N THR A 68 7.29 2.64 -42.70
CA THR A 68 8.48 1.91 -42.21
C THR A 68 9.02 2.51 -40.92
N LYS A 69 9.08 3.84 -40.83
CA LYS A 69 9.50 4.54 -39.61
C LYS A 69 8.57 4.24 -38.42
N SER A 70 7.25 4.23 -38.65
CA SER A 70 6.26 3.92 -37.61
C SER A 70 6.39 2.49 -37.10
N ASP A 71 6.51 1.53 -38.01
CA ASP A 71 6.61 0.11 -37.68
C ASP A 71 7.88 -0.21 -36.88
N ILE A 72 9.02 0.30 -37.33
CA ILE A 72 10.29 0.12 -36.62
C ILE A 72 10.23 0.79 -35.25
N LYS A 73 9.64 1.99 -35.13
CA LYS A 73 9.48 2.67 -33.84
C LYS A 73 8.65 1.83 -32.88
N LEU A 74 7.55 1.22 -33.34
CA LEU A 74 6.72 0.33 -32.53
C LEU A 74 7.50 -0.92 -32.06
N ILE A 75 8.27 -1.54 -32.95
CA ILE A 75 9.10 -2.72 -32.62
C ILE A 75 10.18 -2.36 -31.59
N VAL A 76 10.89 -1.24 -31.80
CA VAL A 76 11.90 -0.74 -30.87
C VAL A 76 11.29 -0.44 -29.51
N GLN A 77 10.13 0.21 -29.46
CA GLN A 77 9.44 0.53 -28.21
C GLN A 77 9.05 -0.74 -27.43
N LYS A 78 8.45 -1.74 -28.08
CA LYS A 78 8.11 -3.03 -27.44
C LYS A 78 9.34 -3.71 -26.86
N LYS A 79 10.47 -3.71 -27.58
CA LYS A 79 11.73 -4.27 -27.10
C LYS A 79 12.30 -3.48 -25.91
N LEU A 80 12.21 -2.14 -25.94
CA LEU A 80 12.69 -1.28 -24.86
C LEU A 80 11.92 -1.45 -23.57
N GLU A 81 10.59 -1.62 -23.62
CA GLU A 81 9.81 -1.86 -22.41
C GLU A 81 10.23 -3.15 -21.71
N LYS A 82 10.52 -4.22 -22.47
CA LYS A 82 11.10 -5.45 -21.93
C LYS A 82 12.48 -5.21 -21.29
N ILE A 83 13.34 -4.45 -21.95
CA ILE A 83 14.69 -4.11 -21.45
C ILE A 83 14.59 -3.30 -20.14
N LYS A 84 13.77 -2.24 -20.11
CA LYS A 84 13.57 -1.40 -18.92
C LYS A 84 13.04 -2.22 -17.74
N LYS A 85 12.07 -3.11 -17.97
CA LYS A 85 11.55 -4.01 -16.93
C LYS A 85 12.65 -4.90 -16.34
N ASN A 86 13.48 -5.49 -17.20
CA ASN A 86 14.58 -6.34 -16.78
C ASN A 86 15.67 -5.57 -16.01
N ILE A 87 16.02 -4.35 -16.45
CA ILE A 87 16.94 -3.48 -15.71
C ILE A 87 16.40 -3.17 -14.31
N LYS A 88 15.12 -2.80 -14.19
CA LYS A 88 14.47 -2.56 -12.88
C LYS A 88 14.51 -3.79 -11.97
N ILE A 89 14.30 -4.99 -12.51
CA ILE A 89 14.40 -6.24 -11.74
C ILE A 89 15.83 -6.47 -11.25
N TYR A 90 16.81 -6.28 -12.14
CA TYR A 90 18.23 -6.41 -11.79
C TYR A 90 18.63 -5.42 -10.70
N GLU A 91 18.24 -4.15 -10.84
CA GLU A 91 18.52 -3.10 -9.85
C GLU A 91 17.90 -3.43 -8.49
N LYS A 92 16.67 -3.94 -8.44
CA LYS A 92 16.06 -4.37 -7.18
C LYS A 92 16.85 -5.50 -6.51
N LYS A 93 17.29 -6.49 -7.28
CA LYS A 93 18.03 -7.67 -6.76
C LYS A 93 19.45 -7.33 -6.33
N HIS A 94 20.10 -6.40 -7.02
CA HIS A 94 21.50 -6.04 -6.81
C HIS A 94 21.66 -4.63 -6.23
N LYS A 95 20.60 -4.08 -5.62
CA LYS A 95 20.65 -2.79 -4.95
C LYS A 95 21.65 -2.89 -3.81
N ILE A 96 22.81 -2.28 -3.98
CA ILE A 96 23.74 -2.07 -2.88
C ILE A 96 23.06 -1.05 -1.97
N PRO A 97 22.87 -1.34 -0.67
CA PRO A 97 22.34 -0.36 0.26
C PRO A 97 23.19 0.92 0.18
N PRO A 98 22.58 2.12 0.18
CA PRO A 98 23.32 3.38 0.08
C PRO A 98 24.47 3.47 1.10
N THR A 99 24.27 2.95 2.31
CA THR A 99 25.29 2.87 3.37
C THR A 99 26.50 2.02 2.97
N THR A 100 26.28 0.85 2.35
CA THR A 100 27.36 0.00 1.86
C THR A 100 28.10 0.63 0.68
N ALA A 101 27.39 1.37 -0.18
CA ALA A 101 28.01 2.12 -1.28
C ALA A 101 28.87 3.28 -0.74
N ILE A 102 28.36 4.03 0.24
CA ILE A 102 29.07 5.14 0.91
C ILE A 102 30.31 4.63 1.66
N LYS A 103 30.19 3.52 2.40
CA LYS A 103 31.32 2.88 3.10
C LYS A 103 32.46 2.45 2.16
N ARG A 104 32.20 2.29 0.85
CA ARG A 104 33.19 1.92 -0.17
C ARG A 104 33.87 3.13 -0.83
N ILE A 105 33.41 4.37 -0.59
CA ILE A 105 34.03 5.57 -1.15
C ILE A 105 35.41 5.74 -0.50
N LYS A 106 36.47 5.58 -1.29
CA LYS A 106 37.84 5.88 -0.89
C LYS A 106 38.16 7.31 -1.32
N THR A 107 38.46 8.18 -0.37
CA THR A 107 38.86 9.57 -0.61
C THR A 107 40.03 9.92 0.29
N GLN A 108 40.97 10.73 -0.20
CA GLN A 108 42.06 11.31 0.59
C GLN A 108 41.68 12.68 1.18
N ASN A 109 40.52 13.23 0.78
CA ASN A 109 40.04 14.50 1.29
C ASN A 109 39.46 14.32 2.71
N ILE A 110 40.03 15.04 3.67
CA ILE A 110 39.64 14.98 5.08
C ILE A 110 38.18 15.40 5.26
N ASN A 111 37.76 16.52 4.64
CA ASN A 111 36.38 17.01 4.74
C ASN A 111 35.38 15.99 4.20
N THR A 112 35.69 15.36 3.05
CA THR A 112 34.84 14.30 2.49
C THR A 112 34.78 13.08 3.42
N THR A 113 35.89 12.70 4.06
CA THR A 113 35.93 11.59 5.02
C THR A 113 35.05 11.87 6.24
N THR A 114 35.11 13.09 6.79
CA THR A 114 34.28 13.53 7.91
C THR A 114 32.80 13.50 7.54
N ILE A 115 32.44 14.01 6.35
CA ILE A 115 31.06 13.97 5.85
C ILE A 115 30.56 12.53 5.70
N ILE A 116 31.37 11.63 5.14
CA ILE A 116 31.02 10.20 5.00
C ILE A 116 30.73 9.57 6.36
N LYS A 117 31.57 9.83 7.38
CA LYS A 117 31.36 9.32 8.74
C LYS A 117 30.06 9.85 9.34
N ALA A 118 29.81 11.15 9.22
CA ALA A 118 28.57 11.77 9.72
C ALA A 118 27.32 11.18 9.04
N ILE A 119 27.35 10.98 7.72
CA ILE A 119 26.24 10.36 6.98
C ILE A 119 26.00 8.91 7.44
N ILE A 120 27.07 8.14 7.66
CA ILE A 120 26.95 6.77 8.18
C ILE A 120 26.29 6.76 9.55
N GLN A 121 26.77 7.62 10.47
CA GLN A 121 26.21 7.75 11.82
C GLN A 121 24.73 8.15 11.79
N LEU A 122 24.39 9.20 11.03
CA LEU A 122 23.00 9.63 10.86
C LEU A 122 22.12 8.52 10.29
N THR A 123 22.65 7.71 9.38
CA THR A 123 21.86 6.59 8.82
C THR A 123 21.61 5.51 9.87
N GLU A 124 22.61 5.19 10.69
CA GLU A 124 22.48 4.23 11.80
C GLU A 124 21.51 4.74 12.87
N GLU A 125 21.54 6.03 13.21
CA GLU A 125 20.58 6.68 14.12
C GLU A 125 19.15 6.65 13.57
N ILE A 126 18.94 6.98 12.30
CA ILE A 126 17.62 6.91 11.66
C ILE A 126 17.06 5.48 11.70
N ASP A 127 17.90 4.47 11.45
CA ASP A 127 17.47 3.07 11.50
C ASP A 127 17.12 2.64 12.93
N ASN A 128 17.87 3.11 13.94
CA ASN A 128 17.55 2.85 15.35
C ASN A 128 16.23 3.53 15.77
N ILE A 129 16.03 4.80 15.41
CA ILE A 129 14.78 5.53 15.68
C ILE A 129 13.60 4.78 15.05
N LYS A 130 13.71 4.34 13.79
CA LYS A 130 12.66 3.56 13.14
C LYS A 130 12.31 2.28 13.89
N LYS A 131 13.31 1.54 14.37
CA LYS A 131 13.08 0.33 15.16
C LYS A 131 12.39 0.64 16.48
N GLN A 132 12.86 1.68 17.20
CA GLN A 132 12.25 2.09 18.46
C GLN A 132 10.80 2.52 18.27
N THR A 133 10.52 3.35 17.25
CA THR A 133 9.15 3.78 16.93
C THR A 133 8.24 2.59 16.60
N GLN A 134 8.74 1.57 15.89
CA GLN A 134 7.97 0.36 15.61
C GLN A 134 7.66 -0.43 16.88
N GLU A 135 8.61 -0.53 17.80
CA GLU A 135 8.41 -1.21 19.08
C GLU A 135 7.42 -0.46 19.98
N ASP A 136 7.55 0.86 20.07
CA ASP A 136 6.64 1.71 20.85
C ASP A 136 5.21 1.63 20.29
N MET A 137 5.05 1.72 18.96
CA MET A 137 3.76 1.52 18.31
C MET A 137 3.15 0.15 18.61
N LYS A 138 3.98 -0.90 18.68
CA LYS A 138 3.51 -2.24 19.02
C LYS A 138 3.02 -2.30 20.45
N LYS A 139 3.79 -1.77 21.42
CA LYS A 139 3.40 -1.71 22.83
C LYS A 139 2.12 -0.91 23.04
N THR A 140 2.00 0.26 22.42
CA THR A 140 0.77 1.08 22.50
C THR A 140 -0.43 0.33 21.92
N ARG A 141 -0.24 -0.41 20.82
CA ARG A 141 -1.32 -1.21 20.23
C ARG A 141 -1.77 -2.35 21.15
N GLU A 142 -0.84 -3.02 21.82
CA GLU A 142 -1.13 -4.07 22.80
C GLU A 142 -1.91 -3.49 23.99
N GLN A 143 -1.46 -2.37 24.55
CA GLN A 143 -2.16 -1.67 25.66
C GLN A 143 -3.60 -1.27 25.28
N ILE A 144 -3.79 -0.69 24.09
CA ILE A 144 -5.13 -0.32 23.61
C ILE A 144 -6.03 -1.55 23.44
N GLN A 145 -5.47 -2.68 23.00
CA GLN A 145 -6.25 -3.92 22.85
C GLN A 145 -6.70 -4.49 24.19
N GLU A 146 -5.83 -4.48 25.20
CA GLU A 146 -6.18 -4.86 26.58
C GLU A 146 -7.29 -3.96 27.14
N GLU A 147 -7.16 -2.63 27.02
CA GLU A 147 -8.18 -1.71 27.52
C GLU A 147 -9.54 -1.88 26.83
N ILE A 148 -9.56 -2.16 25.52
CA ILE A 148 -10.79 -2.48 24.78
C ILE A 148 -11.42 -3.77 25.29
N GLN A 149 -10.61 -4.80 25.58
CA GLN A 149 -11.11 -6.06 26.10
C GLN A 149 -11.75 -5.87 27.47
N ASP A 150 -11.09 -5.18 28.38
CA ASP A 150 -11.61 -4.89 29.73
C ASP A 150 -12.93 -4.13 29.67
N LYS A 151 -13.02 -3.07 28.84
CA LYS A 151 -14.26 -2.30 28.66
C LYS A 151 -15.38 -3.13 28.03
N ASN A 152 -15.06 -4.04 27.11
CA ASN A 152 -16.06 -4.94 26.54
C ASN A 152 -16.63 -5.90 27.60
N GLU A 153 -15.78 -6.43 28.48
CA GLU A 153 -16.23 -7.27 29.58
C GLU A 153 -17.15 -6.50 30.55
N GLU A 154 -16.81 -5.26 30.85
CA GLU A 154 -17.64 -4.37 31.67
C GLU A 154 -19.00 -4.10 31.01
N ILE A 155 -19.02 -3.77 29.71
CA ILE A 155 -20.26 -3.59 28.94
C ILE A 155 -21.14 -4.84 28.99
N ILE A 156 -20.55 -6.04 28.87
CA ILE A 156 -21.30 -7.30 28.96
C ILE A 156 -21.92 -7.47 30.36
N LYS A 157 -21.17 -7.16 31.42
CA LYS A 157 -21.69 -7.22 32.80
C LYS A 157 -22.85 -6.25 33.00
N LEU A 158 -22.72 -5.00 32.55
CA LEU A 158 -23.78 -3.98 32.65
C LEU A 158 -25.02 -4.39 31.86
N LYS A 159 -24.88 -4.92 30.64
CA LYS A 159 -26.01 -5.43 29.85
C LYS A 159 -26.78 -6.54 30.58
N LYS A 160 -26.08 -7.46 31.23
CA LYS A 160 -26.72 -8.52 32.03
C LYS A 160 -27.49 -7.95 33.22
N GLN A 161 -26.95 -6.93 33.89
CA GLN A 161 -27.63 -6.26 34.99
C GLN A 161 -28.89 -5.53 34.53
N ILE A 162 -28.81 -4.78 33.42
CA ILE A 162 -29.97 -4.09 32.82
C ILE A 162 -31.08 -5.08 32.50
N ASN A 163 -30.77 -6.17 31.78
CA ASN A 163 -31.76 -7.20 31.45
C ASN A 163 -32.41 -7.83 32.69
N LYS A 164 -31.65 -8.01 33.78
CA LYS A 164 -32.18 -8.55 35.03
C LYS A 164 -33.17 -7.57 35.66
N ILE A 165 -32.83 -6.28 35.71
CA ILE A 165 -33.70 -5.23 36.26
C ILE A 165 -34.97 -5.10 35.41
N GLU A 166 -34.85 -5.09 34.08
CA GLU A 166 -36.01 -5.03 33.18
C GLU A 166 -36.97 -6.19 33.40
N LYS A 167 -36.44 -7.41 33.55
CA LYS A 167 -37.25 -8.60 33.84
C LYS A 167 -37.97 -8.49 35.19
N GLN A 168 -37.26 -8.07 36.24
CA GLN A 168 -37.85 -7.87 37.56
C GLN A 168 -38.95 -6.81 37.54
N ALA A 169 -38.72 -5.69 36.85
CA ALA A 169 -39.72 -4.64 36.70
C ALA A 169 -40.97 -5.13 35.94
N GLN A 170 -40.80 -5.94 34.89
CA GLN A 170 -41.92 -6.55 34.18
C GLN A 170 -42.73 -7.50 35.06
N GLU A 171 -42.07 -8.35 35.85
CA GLU A 171 -42.72 -9.26 36.81
C GLU A 171 -43.53 -8.47 37.85
N GLU A 172 -42.95 -7.43 38.48
CA GLU A 172 -43.66 -6.57 39.44
C GLU A 172 -44.86 -5.85 38.83
N ILE A 173 -44.74 -5.33 37.60
CA ILE A 173 -45.85 -4.69 36.89
C ILE A 173 -46.97 -5.69 36.63
N GLN A 174 -46.63 -6.93 36.25
CA GLN A 174 -47.61 -7.97 35.99
C GLN A 174 -48.37 -8.34 37.28
N ASP A 175 -47.65 -8.57 38.37
CA ASP A 175 -48.24 -8.89 39.68
C ASP A 175 -49.20 -7.77 40.15
N LYS A 176 -48.77 -6.50 40.02
CA LYS A 176 -49.60 -5.35 40.37
C LYS A 176 -50.83 -5.21 39.49
N ASN A 177 -50.73 -5.53 38.20
CA ASN A 177 -51.88 -5.54 37.30
C ASN A 177 -52.89 -6.64 37.66
N GLU A 178 -52.43 -7.83 38.04
CA GLU A 178 -53.30 -8.91 38.52
C GLU A 178 -54.03 -8.51 39.81
N GLU A 179 -53.33 -7.85 40.73
CA GLU A 179 -53.90 -7.31 41.97
C GLU A 179 -55.00 -6.27 41.67
N ILE A 180 -54.72 -5.33 40.75
CA ILE A 180 -55.71 -4.33 40.28
C ILE A 180 -56.94 -5.01 39.67
N ILE A 181 -56.77 -6.05 38.86
CA ILE A 181 -57.89 -6.79 38.25
C ILE A 181 -58.74 -7.46 39.33
N LYS A 182 -58.13 -8.10 40.33
CA LYS A 182 -58.86 -8.72 41.46
C LYS A 182 -59.66 -7.68 42.23
N LEU A 183 -59.06 -6.53 42.56
CA LEU A 183 -59.73 -5.44 43.27
C LEU A 183 -60.90 -4.86 42.44
N LYS A 184 -60.72 -4.65 41.13
CA LYS A 184 -61.80 -4.21 40.23
C LYS A 184 -63.00 -5.17 40.25
N LYS A 185 -62.76 -6.50 40.21
CA LYS A 185 -63.83 -7.50 40.31
C LYS A 185 -64.56 -7.44 41.65
N GLN A 186 -63.84 -7.25 42.76
CA GLN A 186 -64.45 -7.11 44.09
C GLN A 186 -65.32 -5.85 44.17
N ILE A 187 -64.82 -4.70 43.70
CA ILE A 187 -65.58 -3.44 43.64
C ILE A 187 -66.87 -3.63 42.82
N GLN A 188 -66.78 -4.30 41.67
CA GLN A 188 -67.93 -4.53 40.80
C GLN A 188 -69.00 -5.42 41.47
N LYS A 189 -68.60 -6.46 42.21
CA LYS A 189 -69.51 -7.29 43.01
C LYS A 189 -70.22 -6.48 44.10
N ILE A 190 -69.49 -5.64 44.83
CA ILE A 190 -70.07 -4.79 45.88
C ILE A 190 -71.09 -3.82 45.27
N LEU A 191 -70.78 -3.22 44.12
CA LEU A 191 -71.70 -2.33 43.41
C LEU A 191 -73.00 -3.04 43.00
N GLN A 192 -72.92 -4.26 42.45
CA GLN A 192 -74.10 -5.08 42.13
C GLN A 192 -74.95 -5.38 43.37
N GLN A 193 -74.33 -5.87 44.45
CA GLN A 193 -75.03 -6.16 45.70
C GLN A 193 -75.70 -4.92 46.29
N THR A 194 -75.06 -3.75 46.18
CA THR A 194 -75.63 -2.49 46.66
C THR A 194 -76.85 -2.08 45.84
N GLN A 195 -76.80 -2.24 44.51
CA GLN A 195 -77.95 -1.96 43.63
C GLN A 195 -79.13 -2.91 43.89
N GLU A 196 -78.88 -4.21 44.09
CA GLU A 196 -79.90 -5.21 44.44
C GLU A 196 -80.57 -4.91 45.78
N ASN A 197 -79.79 -4.48 46.79
CA ASN A 197 -80.34 -4.13 48.10
C ASN A 197 -81.20 -2.85 48.09
N VAL A 198 -80.88 -1.88 47.23
CA VAL A 198 -81.69 -0.66 47.07
C VAL A 198 -83.03 -0.99 46.41
N THR A 199 -83.01 -1.80 45.35
CA THR A 199 -84.24 -2.22 44.64
C THR A 199 -85.16 -3.07 45.50
N LEU A 200 -84.63 -3.95 46.36
CA LEU A 200 -85.45 -4.73 47.31
C LEU A 200 -86.13 -3.86 48.39
N LYS A 201 -85.47 -2.77 48.82
CA LYS A 201 -86.04 -1.79 49.77
C LYS A 201 -87.10 -0.88 49.16
N GLU A 202 -87.09 -0.67 47.84
CA GLU A 202 -88.09 0.12 47.14
C GLU A 202 -89.37 -0.68 46.82
N ILE A 203 -89.33 -2.01 46.94
CA ILE A 203 -90.44 -2.93 46.64
C ILE A 203 -91.09 -3.50 47.92
N SER A 204 -90.47 -3.33 49.11
CA SER A 204 -91.00 -3.74 50.42
C SER A 204 -91.63 -2.57 51.17
#